data_AF-S4XN58-F1
#
_entry.id   AF-S4XN58-F1
#
_cell.length_a   1.000
_cell.length_b   1.000
_cell.length_c   1.000
_cell.angle_alpha   90.00
_cell.angle_beta   90.00
_cell.angle_gamma   90.00
#
_symmetry.space_group_name_H-M   'P 1'
#
loop_
_entity.id
_entity.type
_entity.pdbx_description
1 polymer ?
#
loop_
_entity_poly.entity_id
_entity_poly.type
_entity_poly.pdbx_seq_one_letter_code
_entity_poly.pdbx_strand_id
1 'polypeptide(L)'
;MIDPVRELKIRAELLHKRLASNDAQARSRLRALPELVRADEAALAAAVPGIRRKHCLAVVARECGFSSWERARLALAGEPGAPELGALLYGRDAGVLHHWFTTYDEARAHLEALPQAPRSYLLTYKRHFFVADRAFVASLGLDPDDPDWRAIGWDWARPADLAARSRLYAKRLAATRGTA
;
A
#
# COMPACT_ATOMS: atom_id res chain seq x y z
N MET A 1 -1.07 -13.66 -12.43
CA MET A 1 -1.28 -12.61 -11.41
C MET A 1 -0.06 -11.72 -11.38
N ILE A 2 -0.20 -10.39 -11.36
CA ILE A 2 0.93 -9.46 -11.49
C ILE A 2 1.59 -9.26 -10.13
N ASP A 3 2.91 -9.40 -10.07
CA ASP A 3 3.73 -9.04 -8.91
C ASP A 3 3.50 -7.56 -8.49
N PRO A 4 3.22 -7.26 -7.21
CA PRO A 4 2.98 -5.90 -6.72
C PRO A 4 4.08 -4.90 -7.10
N VAL A 5 5.35 -5.32 -7.07
CA VAL A 5 6.47 -4.43 -7.45
C VAL A 5 6.42 -4.11 -8.94
N ARG A 6 6.19 -5.11 -9.79
CA ARG A 6 5.97 -4.93 -11.22
C ARG A 6 4.78 -4.02 -11.52
N GLU A 7 3.70 -4.14 -10.76
CA GLU A 7 2.52 -3.29 -10.90
C GLU A 7 2.87 -1.80 -10.69
N LEU A 8 3.62 -1.46 -9.64
CA LEU A 8 4.07 -0.06 -9.43
C LEU A 8 4.98 0.43 -10.56
N LYS A 9 5.86 -0.43 -11.10
CA LYS A 9 6.71 -0.09 -12.25
C LYS A 9 5.89 0.21 -13.51
N ILE A 10 4.78 -0.49 -13.73
CA ILE A 10 3.85 -0.24 -14.83
C ILE A 10 3.15 1.10 -14.62
N ARG A 11 2.61 1.38 -13.43
CA ARG A 11 1.99 2.67 -13.11
C ARG A 11 2.93 3.85 -13.32
N ALA A 12 4.19 3.72 -12.90
CA ALA A 12 5.20 4.75 -13.09
C ALA A 12 5.51 5.00 -14.58
N GLU A 13 5.50 3.96 -15.41
CA GLU A 13 5.67 4.10 -16.85
C GLU A 13 4.49 4.83 -17.49
N LEU A 14 3.26 4.45 -17.12
CA LEU A 14 2.05 5.10 -17.60
C LEU A 14 2.01 6.58 -17.19
N LEU A 15 2.38 6.89 -15.94
CA LEU A 15 2.50 8.27 -15.46
C LEU A 15 3.51 9.05 -16.29
N HIS A 16 4.70 8.48 -16.55
CA HIS A 16 5.73 9.13 -17.35
C HIS A 16 5.27 9.42 -18.78
N LYS A 17 4.54 8.48 -19.41
CA LYS A 17 3.96 8.69 -20.75
C LYS A 17 2.89 9.78 -20.73
N ARG A 18 1.99 9.80 -19.73
CA ARG A 18 0.94 10.83 -19.60
C ARG A 18 1.52 12.23 -19.39
N LEU A 19 2.61 12.35 -18.63
CA LEU A 19 3.33 13.62 -18.47
C LEU A 19 3.88 14.14 -19.80
N ALA A 20 4.42 13.26 -20.65
CA ALA A 20 4.89 13.64 -21.98
C ALA A 20 3.73 14.08 -22.91
N SER A 21 2.53 13.55 -22.72
CA SER A 21 1.31 13.95 -23.43
C SER A 21 0.62 15.19 -22.86
N ASN A 22 1.28 15.93 -21.95
CA ASN A 22 0.77 17.16 -21.32
C ASN A 22 -0.55 16.98 -20.54
N ASP A 23 -0.75 15.80 -19.94
CA ASP A 23 -1.94 15.49 -19.14
C ASP A 23 -1.94 16.25 -17.80
N ALA A 24 -3.01 17.03 -17.55
CA ALA A 24 -3.14 17.85 -16.35
C ALA A 24 -3.26 17.04 -15.05
N GLN A 25 -3.97 15.90 -15.08
CA GLN A 25 -4.09 15.00 -13.92
C GLN A 25 -2.74 14.33 -13.62
N ALA A 26 -1.98 13.96 -14.65
CA ALA A 26 -0.64 13.43 -14.46
C ALA A 26 0.31 14.47 -13.84
N ARG A 27 0.22 15.74 -14.26
CA ARG A 27 1.02 16.82 -13.66
C ARG A 27 0.65 17.06 -12.20
N SER A 28 -0.64 17.09 -11.86
CA SER A 28 -1.08 17.34 -10.48
C SER A 28 -0.54 16.29 -9.49
N ARG A 29 -0.40 15.03 -9.94
CA ARG A 29 0.20 13.93 -9.16
C ARG A 29 1.66 14.15 -8.79
N LEU A 30 2.41 14.99 -9.53
CA LEU A 30 3.79 15.33 -9.17
C LEU A 30 3.89 16.02 -7.80
N ARG A 31 2.81 16.61 -7.27
CA ARG A 31 2.75 17.16 -5.91
C ARG A 31 2.95 16.11 -4.81
N ALA A 32 2.89 14.82 -5.15
CA ALA A 32 3.31 13.76 -4.23
C ALA A 32 4.82 13.84 -3.91
N LEU A 33 5.62 14.52 -4.72
CA LEU A 33 7.05 14.75 -4.44
C LEU A 33 7.22 15.91 -3.44
N PRO A 34 8.03 15.75 -2.38
CA PRO A 34 8.28 16.80 -1.39
C PRO A 34 8.75 18.13 -2.00
N GLU A 35 9.59 18.06 -3.03
CA GLU A 35 10.11 19.20 -3.76
C GLU A 35 9.05 19.96 -4.58
N LEU A 36 7.91 19.32 -4.91
CA LEU A 36 6.86 19.89 -5.75
C LEU A 36 5.50 20.02 -5.02
N VAL A 37 5.45 19.70 -3.73
CA VAL A 37 4.19 19.68 -2.97
C VAL A 37 3.45 21.02 -2.94
N ARG A 38 4.20 22.13 -2.96
CA ARG A 38 3.67 23.51 -3.01
C ARG A 38 3.75 24.15 -4.39
N ALA A 39 4.13 23.39 -5.43
CA ALA A 39 4.23 23.93 -6.78
C ALA A 39 2.84 24.26 -7.34
N ASP A 40 2.73 25.43 -7.96
CA ASP A 40 1.57 25.80 -8.78
C ASP A 40 1.61 25.09 -10.14
N GLU A 41 0.56 25.25 -10.95
CA GLU A 41 0.47 24.59 -12.26
C GLU A 41 1.60 24.99 -13.21
N ALA A 42 2.07 26.24 -13.15
CA ALA A 42 3.15 26.73 -14.00
C ALA A 42 4.49 26.09 -13.63
N ALA A 43 4.81 26.04 -12.34
CA ALA A 43 6.00 25.37 -11.81
C ALA A 43 5.98 23.87 -12.07
N LEU A 44 4.81 23.22 -11.97
CA LEU A 44 4.66 21.81 -12.34
C LEU A 44 4.93 21.57 -13.82
N ALA A 45 4.38 22.41 -14.70
CA ALA A 45 4.62 22.32 -16.15
C ALA A 45 6.11 22.52 -16.48
N ALA A 46 6.77 23.49 -15.84
CA ALA A 46 8.21 23.73 -15.99
C ALA A 46 9.08 22.58 -15.47
N ALA A 47 8.60 21.81 -14.49
CA ALA A 47 9.32 20.65 -13.97
C ALA A 47 9.26 19.42 -14.88
N VAL A 48 8.22 19.28 -15.72
CA VAL A 48 7.97 18.08 -16.56
C VAL A 48 9.20 17.64 -17.38
N PRO A 49 9.93 18.52 -18.09
CA PRO A 49 11.10 18.11 -18.88
C PRO A 49 12.23 17.48 -18.05
N GLY A 50 12.33 17.82 -16.76
CA GLY A 50 13.29 17.24 -15.82
C GLY A 50 12.81 15.94 -15.15
N ILE A 51 11.55 15.56 -15.36
CA ILE A 51 10.98 14.35 -14.76
C ILE A 51 11.56 13.11 -15.45
N ARG A 52 12.07 12.18 -14.63
CA ARG A 52 12.58 10.88 -15.06
C ARG A 52 11.73 9.77 -14.47
N ARG A 53 11.86 8.55 -15.01
CA ARG A 53 11.15 7.35 -14.51
C ARG A 53 11.32 7.15 -13.00
N LYS A 54 12.49 7.48 -12.43
CA LYS A 54 12.73 7.42 -10.98
C LYS A 54 11.84 8.35 -10.15
N HIS A 55 11.49 9.53 -10.67
CA HIS A 55 10.57 10.45 -10.00
C HIS A 55 9.13 9.93 -10.08
N CYS A 56 8.74 9.34 -11.22
CA CYS A 56 7.42 8.69 -11.36
C CYS A 56 7.26 7.50 -10.41
N LEU A 57 8.32 6.70 -10.20
CA LEU A 57 8.34 5.64 -9.19
C LEU A 57 8.14 6.19 -7.77
N ALA A 58 8.79 7.31 -7.45
CA ALA A 58 8.64 7.97 -6.16
C ALA A 58 7.22 8.54 -5.95
N VAL A 59 6.59 9.10 -6.99
CA VAL A 59 5.18 9.55 -6.95
C VAL A 59 4.27 8.38 -6.62
N VAL A 60 4.31 7.30 -7.40
CA VAL A 60 3.41 6.14 -7.22
C VAL A 60 3.61 5.48 -5.86
N ALA A 61 4.86 5.40 -5.37
CA ALA A 61 5.14 4.88 -4.03
C ALA A 61 4.48 5.74 -2.94
N ARG A 62 4.55 7.07 -3.06
CA ARG A 62 3.98 8.01 -2.09
C ARG A 62 2.46 8.04 -2.08
N GLU A 63 1.84 7.93 -3.24
CA GLU A 63 0.38 7.76 -3.35
C GLU A 63 -0.09 6.47 -2.68
N CYS A 64 0.75 5.43 -2.66
CA CYS A 64 0.51 4.18 -1.94
C CYS A 64 0.83 4.24 -0.43
N GLY A 65 1.23 5.40 0.10
CA GLY A 65 1.55 5.60 1.52
C GLY A 65 3.01 5.34 1.91
N PHE A 66 3.89 5.01 0.97
CA PHE A 66 5.32 4.80 1.22
C PHE A 66 6.13 6.10 1.12
N SER A 67 7.20 6.25 1.89
CA SER A 67 8.02 7.47 1.83
C SER A 67 8.99 7.51 0.63
N SER A 68 9.33 6.33 0.07
CA SER A 68 10.22 6.20 -1.09
C SER A 68 9.95 4.91 -1.87
N TRP A 69 10.43 4.86 -3.12
CA TRP A 69 10.37 3.66 -3.96
C TRP A 69 11.08 2.45 -3.36
N GLU A 70 12.28 2.62 -2.79
CA GLU A 70 13.01 1.49 -2.21
C GLU A 70 12.25 0.86 -1.02
N ARG A 71 11.63 1.69 -0.18
CA ARG A 71 10.81 1.19 0.95
C ARG A 71 9.56 0.46 0.45
N ALA A 72 8.88 0.99 -0.57
CA ALA A 72 7.78 0.29 -1.24
C ALA A 72 8.24 -1.06 -1.81
N ARG A 73 9.38 -1.11 -2.49
CA ARG A 73 9.92 -2.34 -3.08
C ARG A 73 10.20 -3.39 -2.01
N LEU A 74 10.87 -3.03 -0.91
CA LEU A 74 11.18 -3.95 0.19
C LEU A 74 9.90 -4.47 0.87
N ALA A 75 8.93 -3.58 1.15
CA ALA A 75 7.66 -3.96 1.78
C ALA A 75 6.83 -4.91 0.91
N LEU A 76 6.75 -4.63 -0.38
CA LEU A 76 5.96 -5.41 -1.34
C LEU A 76 6.62 -6.73 -1.74
N ALA A 77 7.96 -6.77 -1.77
CA ALA A 77 8.71 -8.02 -1.97
C ALA A 77 8.62 -8.95 -0.74
N GLY A 78 8.19 -8.42 0.40
CA GLY A 78 7.99 -9.19 1.62
C GLY A 78 9.27 -9.48 2.38
N GLU A 79 10.30 -8.65 2.22
CA GLU A 79 11.58 -8.79 2.90
C GLU A 79 11.40 -8.77 4.44
N PRO A 80 12.08 -9.64 5.20
CA PRO A 80 12.06 -9.60 6.66
C PRO A 80 12.48 -8.23 7.19
N GLY A 81 11.70 -7.67 8.12
CA GLY A 81 11.97 -6.34 8.67
C GLY A 81 11.76 -5.19 7.68
N ALA A 82 11.06 -5.44 6.56
CA ALA A 82 10.80 -4.41 5.57
C ALA A 82 10.16 -3.16 6.21
N PRO A 83 10.73 -1.97 5.94
CA PRO A 83 10.14 -0.75 6.44
C PRO A 83 8.77 -0.48 5.82
N GLU A 84 7.88 0.17 6.56
CA GLU A 84 6.57 0.60 6.05
C GLU A 84 5.68 -0.56 5.57
N LEU A 85 5.89 -1.75 6.13
CA LEU A 85 5.02 -2.89 5.91
C LEU A 85 3.57 -2.49 6.23
N GLY A 86 2.66 -2.90 5.35
CA GLY A 86 1.23 -2.57 5.46
C GLY A 86 0.86 -1.09 5.24
N ALA A 87 1.75 -0.24 4.68
CA ALA A 87 1.38 1.12 4.30
C ALA A 87 0.15 1.19 3.37
N LEU A 88 -0.05 0.18 2.52
CA LEU A 88 -1.22 0.04 1.64
C LEU A 88 -2.53 -0.38 2.36
N LEU A 89 -2.43 -0.88 3.59
CA LEU A 89 -3.54 -1.43 4.36
C LEU A 89 -4.20 -0.40 5.26
N TYR A 90 -3.66 0.82 5.31
CA TYR A 90 -4.19 1.87 6.16
C TYR A 90 -4.23 3.18 5.37
N GLY A 91 -5.44 3.67 5.12
CA GLY A 91 -5.72 4.87 4.34
C GLY A 91 -6.39 5.97 5.17
N ARG A 92 -6.65 7.12 4.54
CA ARG A 92 -7.17 8.34 5.19
C ARG A 92 -8.65 8.26 5.61
N ASP A 93 -9.36 7.18 5.26
CA ASP A 93 -10.84 7.13 5.35
C ASP A 93 -11.40 6.12 6.37
N ALA A 94 -10.58 5.52 7.23
CA ALA A 94 -11.08 4.56 8.20
C ALA A 94 -11.46 5.26 9.52
N GLY A 95 -12.70 5.74 9.62
CA GLY A 95 -13.33 6.16 10.88
C GLY A 95 -13.61 5.02 11.86
N VAL A 96 -12.80 3.94 11.82
CA VAL A 96 -12.96 2.72 12.60
C VAL A 96 -11.90 2.69 13.69
N LEU A 97 -12.33 2.43 14.93
CA LEU A 97 -11.42 2.27 16.06
C LEU A 97 -10.83 0.86 16.04
N HIS A 98 -9.52 0.78 15.79
CA HIS A 98 -8.76 -0.46 15.91
C HIS A 98 -8.02 -0.54 17.24
N HIS A 99 -7.84 -1.75 17.76
CA HIS A 99 -6.88 -1.99 18.84
C HIS A 99 -5.48 -2.00 18.26
N TRP A 100 -4.65 -1.06 18.72
CA TRP A 100 -3.29 -0.85 18.25
C TRP A 100 -2.27 -1.41 19.24
N PHE A 101 -1.22 -2.02 18.70
CA PHE A 101 -0.13 -2.63 19.46
C PHE A 101 1.21 -2.13 18.93
N THR A 102 2.16 -1.92 19.83
CA THR A 102 3.54 -1.52 19.50
C THR A 102 4.43 -2.73 19.24
N THR A 103 4.07 -3.89 19.79
CA THR A 103 4.80 -5.16 19.62
C THR A 103 3.96 -6.19 18.88
N TYR A 104 4.64 -7.07 18.14
CA TYR A 104 3.99 -8.17 17.43
C TYR A 104 3.39 -9.18 18.41
N ASP A 105 4.11 -9.50 19.48
CA ASP A 105 3.72 -10.56 20.42
C ASP A 105 2.41 -10.21 21.14
N GLU A 106 2.21 -8.94 21.55
CA GLU A 106 0.95 -8.46 22.12
C GLU A 106 -0.20 -8.55 21.11
N ALA A 107 0.05 -8.13 19.86
CA ALA A 107 -0.97 -8.16 18.81
C ALA A 107 -1.40 -9.59 18.47
N ARG A 108 -0.43 -10.52 18.47
CA ARG A 108 -0.65 -11.94 18.23
C ARG A 108 -1.43 -12.59 19.37
N ALA A 109 -1.05 -12.33 20.62
CA ALA A 109 -1.77 -12.82 21.79
C ALA A 109 -3.22 -12.30 21.81
N HIS A 110 -3.43 -11.02 21.44
CA HIS A 110 -4.77 -10.47 21.31
C HIS A 110 -5.59 -11.17 20.23
N LEU A 111 -5.02 -11.43 19.05
CA LEU A 111 -5.69 -12.18 17.98
C LEU A 111 -6.12 -13.59 18.44
N GLU A 112 -5.26 -14.28 19.19
CA GLU A 112 -5.53 -15.64 19.68
C GLU A 112 -6.56 -15.70 20.80
N ALA A 113 -6.68 -14.62 21.59
CA ALA A 113 -7.71 -14.49 22.63
C ALA A 113 -9.11 -14.18 22.07
N LEU A 114 -9.22 -13.72 20.82
CA LEU A 114 -10.50 -13.41 20.18
C LEU A 114 -11.25 -14.68 19.75
N PRO A 115 -12.59 -14.64 19.70
CA PRO A 115 -13.37 -15.73 19.14
C PRO A 115 -12.94 -16.07 17.70
N GLN A 116 -12.93 -17.36 17.35
CA GLN A 116 -12.58 -17.77 15.99
C GLN A 116 -13.58 -17.30 14.92
N ALA A 117 -14.81 -16.95 15.34
CA ALA A 117 -15.89 -16.44 14.50
C ALA A 117 -16.60 -15.27 15.20
N PRO A 118 -16.81 -14.12 14.51
CA PRO A 118 -16.31 -13.79 13.18
C PRO A 118 -14.78 -13.66 13.15
N ARG A 119 -14.15 -14.05 12.03
CA ARG A 119 -12.69 -14.06 11.89
C ARG A 119 -12.11 -12.64 11.93
N SER A 120 -11.03 -12.47 12.69
CA SER A 120 -10.20 -11.26 12.72
C SER A 120 -8.89 -11.44 11.95
N TYR A 121 -8.28 -10.31 11.58
CA TYR A 121 -7.06 -10.25 10.77
C TYR A 121 -6.01 -9.41 11.50
N LEU A 122 -4.80 -9.95 11.66
CA LEU A 122 -3.67 -9.18 12.17
C LEU A 122 -3.00 -8.44 11.02
N LEU A 123 -3.18 -7.13 11.00
CA LEU A 123 -2.60 -6.23 10.02
C LEU A 123 -1.48 -5.40 10.67
N THR A 124 -0.72 -4.73 9.82
CA THR A 124 0.37 -3.86 10.25
C THR A 124 0.29 -2.53 9.55
N TYR A 125 0.77 -1.49 10.21
CA TYR A 125 0.98 -0.19 9.62
C TYR A 125 2.31 0.37 10.10
N LYS A 126 3.30 0.31 9.22
CA LYS A 126 4.68 0.74 9.45
C LYS A 126 5.38 -0.04 10.56
N ARG A 127 5.28 0.45 11.80
CA ARG A 127 5.92 -0.15 12.99
C ARG A 127 4.90 -0.62 14.03
N HIS A 128 3.61 -0.46 13.74
CA HIS A 128 2.53 -0.85 14.62
C HIS A 128 1.76 -2.02 14.02
N PHE A 129 1.01 -2.69 14.89
CA PHE A 129 0.13 -3.79 14.55
C PHE A 129 -1.28 -3.43 15.01
N PHE A 130 -2.28 -3.94 14.29
CA PHE A 130 -3.65 -3.76 14.68
C PHE A 130 -4.49 -4.94 14.23
N VAL A 131 -5.55 -5.22 14.99
CA VAL A 131 -6.51 -6.25 14.62
C VAL A 131 -7.68 -5.60 13.90
N ALA A 132 -7.99 -6.13 12.73
CA ALA A 132 -9.08 -5.71 11.87
C ALA A 132 -10.17 -6.76 11.80
N ASP A 133 -11.39 -6.31 11.56
CA ASP A 133 -12.53 -7.18 11.28
C ASP A 133 -12.72 -7.39 9.77
N ARG A 134 -13.73 -8.18 9.42
CA ARG A 134 -14.09 -8.46 8.03
C ARG A 134 -14.57 -7.22 7.28
N ALA A 135 -15.25 -6.29 7.94
CA ALA A 135 -15.77 -5.08 7.32
C ALA A 135 -14.63 -4.14 6.88
N PHE A 136 -13.59 -4.03 7.71
CA PHE A 136 -12.38 -3.29 7.36
C PHE A 136 -11.62 -3.93 6.20
N VAL A 137 -11.47 -5.26 6.18
CA VAL A 137 -10.84 -5.93 5.02
C VAL A 137 -11.62 -5.67 3.73
N ALA A 138 -12.95 -5.73 3.78
CA ALA A 138 -13.82 -5.39 2.66
C ALA A 138 -13.67 -3.93 2.22
N SER A 139 -13.54 -2.99 3.15
CA SER A 139 -13.37 -1.56 2.84
C SER A 139 -12.03 -1.25 2.14
N LEU A 140 -11.01 -2.10 2.33
CA LEU A 140 -9.76 -2.04 1.56
C LEU A 140 -9.92 -2.51 0.10
N GLY A 141 -11.10 -2.99 -0.29
CA GLY A 141 -11.36 -3.61 -1.59
C GLY A 141 -10.79 -5.02 -1.70
N LEU A 142 -10.56 -5.69 -0.57
CA LEU A 142 -10.13 -7.09 -0.50
C LEU A 142 -11.32 -7.97 -0.13
N ASP A 143 -11.39 -9.17 -0.71
CA ASP A 143 -12.38 -10.17 -0.32
C ASP A 143 -11.99 -10.76 1.06
N PRO A 144 -12.84 -10.66 2.11
CA PRO A 144 -12.56 -11.28 3.41
C PRO A 144 -12.54 -12.81 3.37
N ASP A 145 -13.17 -13.44 2.36
CA ASP A 145 -13.21 -14.91 2.21
C ASP A 145 -12.13 -15.45 1.26
N ASP A 146 -11.22 -14.57 0.83
CA ASP A 146 -10.10 -14.96 -0.01
C ASP A 146 -9.26 -16.07 0.66
N PRO A 147 -9.01 -17.21 -0.02
CA PRO A 147 -8.23 -18.30 0.55
C PRO A 147 -6.80 -17.88 0.91
N ASP A 148 -6.27 -16.81 0.30
CA ASP A 148 -4.96 -16.28 0.64
C ASP A 148 -4.90 -15.77 2.09
N TRP A 149 -6.00 -15.31 2.68
CA TRP A 149 -6.05 -14.95 4.11
C TRP A 149 -5.79 -16.13 5.03
N ARG A 150 -6.36 -17.29 4.69
CA ARG A 150 -6.10 -18.53 5.41
C ARG A 150 -4.67 -19.01 5.19
N ALA A 151 -4.15 -18.89 3.96
CA ALA A 151 -2.79 -19.29 3.63
C ALA A 151 -1.72 -18.49 4.40
N ILE A 152 -1.96 -17.20 4.67
CA ILE A 152 -1.07 -16.40 5.53
C ILE A 152 -1.30 -16.61 7.03
N GLY A 153 -2.27 -17.44 7.43
CA GLY A 153 -2.62 -17.63 8.84
C GLY A 153 -3.26 -16.39 9.46
N TRP A 154 -3.97 -15.59 8.67
CA TRP A 154 -4.59 -14.31 9.07
C TRP A 154 -3.59 -13.30 9.64
N ASP A 155 -2.30 -13.52 9.41
CA ASP A 155 -1.20 -12.71 9.91
C ASP A 155 -0.46 -12.05 8.74
N TRP A 156 -0.69 -10.76 8.56
CA TRP A 156 -0.01 -10.00 7.53
C TRP A 156 1.45 -9.74 7.86
N ALA A 157 1.77 -9.57 9.15
CA ALA A 157 3.09 -9.19 9.62
C ALA A 157 4.08 -10.32 9.44
N ARG A 158 3.71 -11.53 9.87
CA ARG A 158 4.49 -12.77 9.78
C ARG A 158 3.67 -13.84 9.07
N PRO A 159 3.47 -13.72 7.74
CA PRO A 159 2.63 -14.65 7.00
C PRO A 159 3.28 -16.04 6.93
N ALA A 160 2.45 -17.08 7.04
CA ALA A 160 2.88 -18.45 6.77
C ALA A 160 3.20 -18.69 5.28
N ASP A 161 2.58 -17.92 4.37
CA ASP A 161 2.82 -17.97 2.92
C ASP A 161 3.10 -16.55 2.37
N LEU A 162 4.35 -16.28 2.01
CA LEU A 162 4.76 -15.00 1.41
C LEU A 162 4.12 -14.76 0.03
N ALA A 163 3.90 -15.82 -0.76
CA ALA A 163 3.28 -15.70 -2.06
C ALA A 163 1.80 -15.33 -1.92
N ALA A 164 1.08 -15.89 -0.94
CA ALA A 164 -0.29 -15.49 -0.61
C ALA A 164 -0.38 -14.01 -0.22
N ARG A 165 0.53 -13.52 0.63
CA ARG A 165 0.59 -12.09 0.96
C ARG A 165 0.85 -11.23 -0.28
N SER A 166 1.73 -11.66 -1.18
CA SER A 166 2.00 -10.95 -2.44
C SER A 166 0.75 -10.88 -3.34
N ARG A 167 -0.04 -11.96 -3.42
CA ARG A 167 -1.32 -11.98 -4.14
C ARG A 167 -2.34 -11.03 -3.53
N LEU A 168 -2.46 -10.97 -2.20
CA LEU A 168 -3.32 -10.01 -1.51
C LEU A 168 -2.87 -8.55 -1.75
N TYR A 169 -1.56 -8.28 -1.75
CA TYR A 169 -1.04 -6.97 -2.16
C TYR A 169 -1.43 -6.61 -3.59
N ALA A 170 -1.34 -7.55 -4.53
CA ALA A 170 -1.73 -7.31 -5.92
C ALA A 170 -3.23 -6.99 -6.06
N LYS A 171 -4.09 -7.70 -5.32
CA LYS A 171 -5.54 -7.44 -5.24
C LYS A 171 -5.82 -6.05 -4.65
N ARG A 172 -5.15 -5.69 -3.55
CA ARG A 172 -5.25 -4.34 -2.94
C ARG A 172 -4.84 -3.24 -3.92
N LEU A 173 -3.73 -3.43 -4.63
CA LEU A 173 -3.30 -2.49 -5.64
C LEU A 173 -4.32 -2.37 -6.76
N ALA A 174 -4.89 -3.47 -7.24
CA ALA A 174 -5.95 -3.42 -8.26
C ALA A 174 -7.15 -2.59 -7.78
N ALA A 175 -7.59 -2.76 -6.53
CA ALA A 175 -8.68 -1.97 -5.94
C ALA A 175 -8.39 -0.45 -5.89
N THR A 176 -7.13 -0.04 -5.66
CA THR A 176 -6.74 1.39 -5.66
C THR A 176 -6.68 2.06 -7.04
N ARG A 177 -6.80 1.29 -8.14
CA ARG A 177 -6.70 1.88 -9.49
C ARG A 177 -7.87 2.82 -9.83
N GLY A 178 -9.03 2.64 -9.19
CA GLY A 178 -10.23 3.45 -9.46
C GLY A 178 -10.33 4.75 -8.66
N THR A 179 -9.41 4.99 -7.72
CA THR A 179 -9.45 6.13 -6.78
C THR A 179 -8.37 7.19 -7.04
N ALA A 180 -7.63 7.10 -8.15
CA ALA A 180 -6.47 7.95 -8.47
C ALA A 180 -6.59 8.70 -9.81
#